data_AF-A0A167CU34-F1
#
_entry.id   AF-A0A167CU34-F1
#
_cell.length_a   1.000
_cell.length_b   1.000
_cell.length_c   1.000
_cell.angle_alpha   90.00
_cell.angle_beta   90.00
_cell.angle_gamma   90.00
#
_symmetry.space_group_name_H-M   'P 1'
#
loop_
_entity.id
_entity.type
_entity.pdbx_description
1 polymer ?
#
loop_
_entity_poly.entity_id
_entity_poly.type
_entity_poly.pdbx_seq_one_letter_code
_entity_poly.pdbx_strand_id
1 'polypeptide(L)'
;MFKRAFHTTVPTAGKPGVSIVHPVHHTVKFKKAQVSERYRELLTPKSSILSAGFRPLVVSPDRVRDHHYNTIQSDLLLINYMHGAEDKKGIKMREWDGSSPYHLNRAPRPPRGRSRATKDIKVRDWSNVPEIVGVSLNCFVPEAKEVSDIAVAAKLQLQQITGVKARTVYSRSNVPTWRLRPGMAMGAKVHLVGRPMNQFLYTLTEIVLPRSKTFTGVSNSAGDTTGNITVGISADDARSFPEIEGNIEQWATTFGFDITIHTTAQVDPDARTLLSAYGFLFKGEEKFPSRM
;
A
#
# COMPACT_ATOMS: atom_id res chain seq x y z
N MET A 1 -14.53 25.55 34.65
CA MET A 1 -15.84 25.66 33.97
C MET A 1 -15.58 26.11 32.53
N PHE A 2 -15.41 25.16 31.59
CA PHE A 2 -15.09 25.45 30.19
C PHE A 2 -16.35 25.91 29.46
N LYS A 3 -16.46 27.21 29.18
CA LYS A 3 -17.51 27.75 28.30
C LYS A 3 -17.20 27.31 26.86
N ARG A 4 -17.94 26.32 26.36
CA ARG A 4 -18.11 26.09 24.92
C ARG A 4 -18.85 27.28 24.33
N ALA A 5 -18.11 28.20 23.71
CA ALA A 5 -18.71 29.27 22.93
C ALA A 5 -19.19 28.70 21.59
N PHE A 6 -20.49 28.39 21.51
CA PHE A 6 -21.19 28.27 20.25
C PHE A 6 -21.38 29.68 19.67
N HIS A 7 -20.62 29.94 18.60
CA HIS A 7 -20.77 31.00 17.59
C HIS A 7 -20.66 32.50 17.93
N THR A 8 -19.84 33.12 17.07
CA THR A 8 -19.89 34.49 16.53
C THR A 8 -19.82 35.65 17.51
N THR A 9 -18.61 36.20 17.66
CA THR A 9 -18.28 37.64 17.54
C THR A 9 -16.89 37.88 18.14
N VAL A 10 -15.85 37.52 17.40
CA VAL A 10 -14.48 38.01 17.64
C VAL A 10 -14.00 38.59 16.30
N PRO A 11 -13.42 39.80 16.28
CA PRO A 11 -13.08 40.51 15.04
C PRO A 11 -11.80 39.95 14.43
N THR A 12 -11.88 38.74 13.86
CA THR A 12 -11.15 38.38 12.64
C THR A 12 -12.13 38.54 11.48
N ALA A 13 -12.55 39.79 11.28
CA ALA A 13 -13.57 40.21 10.33
C ALA A 13 -12.92 40.50 8.97
N GLY A 14 -13.43 39.91 7.90
CA GLY A 14 -12.94 40.26 6.56
C GLY A 14 -13.82 39.84 5.38
N LYS A 15 -14.47 38.67 5.35
CA LYS A 15 -15.27 38.21 4.19
C LYS A 15 -16.38 37.21 4.55
N PRO A 16 -17.45 37.10 3.72
CA PRO A 16 -18.47 36.05 3.84
C PRO A 16 -17.86 34.65 3.73
N GLY A 17 -18.40 33.69 4.47
CA GLY A 17 -18.02 32.26 4.43
C GLY A 17 -18.47 31.53 3.16
N VAL A 18 -18.43 32.22 2.01
CA VAL A 18 -18.88 31.73 0.71
C VAL A 18 -17.63 31.50 -0.15
N SER A 19 -17.46 30.27 -0.64
CA SER A 19 -16.42 29.93 -1.61
C SER A 19 -17.03 29.83 -3.01
N ILE A 20 -16.71 30.80 -3.86
CA ILE A 20 -17.11 30.83 -5.27
C ILE A 20 -15.85 30.91 -6.12
N VAL A 21 -15.66 29.94 -7.01
CA VAL A 21 -14.61 29.99 -8.04
C VAL A 21 -15.22 30.67 -9.26
N HIS A 22 -14.70 31.84 -9.62
CA HIS A 22 -15.16 32.55 -10.81
C HIS A 22 -14.78 31.77 -12.09
N PRO A 23 -15.66 31.75 -13.10
CA PRO A 23 -15.33 31.16 -14.40
C PRO A 23 -14.20 31.94 -15.07
N VAL A 24 -13.44 31.25 -15.92
CA VAL A 24 -12.36 31.82 -16.73
C VAL A 24 -12.79 31.89 -18.20
N HIS A 25 -12.29 32.89 -18.93
CA HIS A 25 -12.61 33.10 -20.36
C HIS A 25 -11.56 32.50 -21.32
N HIS A 26 -10.76 31.53 -20.85
CA HIS A 26 -9.72 30.88 -21.65
C HIS A 26 -9.59 29.39 -21.29
N THR A 27 -9.02 28.60 -22.19
CA THR A 27 -8.76 27.16 -22.00
C THR A 27 -7.37 26.87 -21.43
N VAL A 28 -6.49 27.86 -21.39
CA VAL A 28 -5.10 27.72 -20.91
C VAL A 28 -5.07 27.30 -19.43
N LYS A 29 -4.36 26.21 -19.13
CA LYS A 29 -4.18 25.72 -17.75
C LYS A 29 -3.11 26.54 -17.03
N PHE A 30 -3.55 27.52 -16.25
CA PHE A 30 -2.64 28.38 -15.49
C PHE A 30 -2.07 27.66 -14.25
N LYS A 31 -0.78 27.31 -14.30
CA LYS A 31 -0.05 26.72 -13.16
C LYS A 31 0.53 27.83 -12.28
N LYS A 32 -0.23 28.26 -11.26
CA LYS A 32 0.15 29.35 -10.32
C LYS A 32 1.56 29.22 -9.76
N ALA A 33 2.01 28.00 -9.49
CA ALA A 33 3.36 27.73 -8.98
C ALA A 33 4.47 28.24 -9.92
N GLN A 34 4.30 28.14 -11.24
CA GLN A 34 5.34 28.52 -12.22
C GLN A 34 5.50 30.04 -12.39
N VAL A 35 4.46 30.80 -12.09
CA VAL A 35 4.48 32.27 -12.17
C VAL A 35 4.99 32.90 -10.88
N SER A 36 4.81 32.21 -9.76
CA SER A 36 5.35 32.64 -8.47
C SER A 36 6.87 32.57 -8.48
N GLU A 37 7.52 33.67 -8.11
CA GLU A 37 8.98 33.72 -7.91
C GLU A 37 9.41 32.98 -6.62
N ARG A 38 8.48 32.80 -5.67
CA ARG A 38 8.74 32.09 -4.41
C ARG A 38 8.94 30.60 -4.67
N TYR A 39 9.99 30.03 -4.07
CA TYR A 39 10.34 28.60 -4.16
C TYR A 39 10.66 28.10 -5.57
N ARG A 40 11.42 28.88 -6.35
CA ARG A 40 11.83 28.51 -7.71
C ARG A 40 12.54 27.15 -7.78
N GLU A 41 13.28 26.77 -6.74
CA GLU A 41 13.93 25.47 -6.61
C GLU A 41 12.94 24.28 -6.63
N LEU A 42 11.72 24.46 -6.09
CA LEU A 42 10.69 23.41 -6.07
C LEU A 42 10.03 23.18 -7.44
N LEU A 43 10.20 24.08 -8.40
CA LEU A 43 9.70 23.91 -9.76
C LEU A 43 10.53 22.90 -10.55
N THR A 44 11.80 22.75 -10.16
CA THR A 44 12.69 21.76 -10.73
C THR A 44 12.18 20.35 -10.40
N PRO A 45 11.99 19.46 -11.39
CA PRO A 45 11.52 18.11 -11.11
C PRO A 45 12.55 17.36 -10.26
N LYS A 46 12.07 16.48 -9.37
CA LYS A 46 12.95 15.70 -8.46
C LYS A 46 13.91 14.75 -9.18
N SER A 47 13.64 14.43 -10.45
CA SER A 47 14.53 13.65 -11.31
C SER A 47 15.68 14.48 -11.88
N SER A 48 15.60 15.81 -11.86
CA SER A 48 16.69 16.67 -12.31
C SER A 48 17.76 16.78 -11.24
N ILE A 49 19.02 16.72 -11.66
CA ILE A 49 20.22 16.89 -10.82
C ILE A 49 20.22 18.22 -10.05
N LEU A 50 19.56 19.26 -10.58
CA LEU A 50 19.51 20.59 -9.98
C LEU A 50 18.56 20.67 -8.78
N SER A 51 17.67 19.69 -8.59
CA SER A 51 16.72 19.69 -7.48
C SER A 51 17.41 19.21 -6.19
N ALA A 52 17.22 19.93 -5.08
CA ALA A 52 17.71 19.49 -3.76
C ALA A 52 17.15 18.12 -3.30
N GLY A 53 16.00 17.71 -3.84
CA GLY A 53 15.41 16.40 -3.60
C GLY A 53 15.89 15.29 -4.55
N PHE A 54 16.92 15.56 -5.36
CA PHE A 54 17.45 14.59 -6.32
C PHE A 54 18.01 13.36 -5.63
N ARG A 55 17.72 12.19 -6.20
CA ARG A 55 18.27 10.90 -5.79
C ARG A 55 18.52 10.03 -7.02
N PRO A 56 19.67 9.36 -7.12
CA PRO A 56 19.90 8.42 -8.20
C PRO A 56 18.91 7.25 -8.08
N LEU A 57 18.12 7.00 -9.13
CA LEU A 57 17.07 5.97 -9.13
C LEU A 57 17.64 4.58 -9.48
N VAL A 58 18.43 4.50 -10.55
CA VAL A 58 19.04 3.26 -11.03
C VAL A 58 20.53 3.30 -10.71
N VAL A 59 20.90 2.68 -9.59
CA VAL A 59 22.30 2.62 -9.12
C VAL A 59 23.01 1.34 -9.59
N SER A 60 22.25 0.26 -9.83
CA SER A 60 22.77 -1.01 -10.36
C SER A 60 21.61 -1.81 -10.98
N PRO A 61 21.90 -2.87 -11.76
CA PRO A 61 20.86 -3.76 -12.29
C PRO A 61 20.10 -4.45 -11.15
N ASP A 62 18.85 -4.81 -11.44
CA ASP A 62 17.91 -5.38 -10.50
C ASP A 62 17.57 -6.81 -10.94
N ARG A 63 18.25 -7.78 -10.30
CA ARG A 63 18.16 -9.20 -10.67
C ARG A 63 16.74 -9.74 -10.68
N VAL A 64 15.94 -9.39 -9.69
CA VAL A 64 14.56 -9.88 -9.56
C VAL A 64 13.68 -9.30 -10.67
N ARG A 65 13.88 -8.01 -10.98
CA ARG A 65 13.20 -7.37 -12.10
C ARG A 65 13.58 -8.01 -13.43
N ASP A 66 14.87 -8.26 -13.65
CA ASP A 66 15.36 -8.87 -14.88
C ASP A 66 14.82 -10.30 -15.03
N HIS A 67 14.78 -11.09 -13.95
CA HIS A 67 14.13 -12.40 -13.93
C HIS A 67 12.65 -12.29 -14.32
N HIS A 68 11.93 -11.31 -13.78
CA HIS A 68 10.52 -11.13 -14.09
C HIS A 68 10.25 -10.90 -15.59
N TYR A 69 10.98 -9.97 -16.21
CA TYR A 69 10.78 -9.66 -17.63
C TYR A 69 11.29 -10.75 -18.58
N ASN A 70 12.34 -11.49 -18.17
CA ASN A 70 12.94 -12.49 -19.05
C ASN A 70 12.24 -13.86 -19.00
N THR A 71 11.65 -14.25 -17.87
CA THR A 71 11.03 -15.58 -17.69
C THR A 71 9.58 -15.50 -17.25
N ILE A 72 9.32 -14.88 -16.10
CA ILE A 72 8.00 -14.93 -15.44
C ILE A 72 6.92 -14.28 -16.31
N GLN A 73 7.21 -13.17 -16.98
CA GLN A 73 6.21 -12.41 -17.72
C GLN A 73 5.59 -13.22 -18.87
N SER A 74 6.42 -13.94 -19.64
CA SER A 74 5.93 -14.80 -20.73
C SER A 74 5.13 -15.98 -20.20
N ASP A 75 5.59 -16.59 -19.10
CA ASP A 75 4.94 -17.75 -18.50
C ASP A 75 3.58 -17.37 -17.90
N LEU A 76 3.51 -16.23 -17.21
CA LEU A 76 2.24 -15.72 -16.67
C LEU A 76 1.26 -15.33 -17.77
N LEU A 77 1.75 -14.80 -18.90
CA LEU A 77 0.88 -14.52 -20.04
C LEU A 77 0.26 -15.81 -20.58
N LEU A 78 1.07 -16.88 -20.70
CA LEU A 78 0.60 -18.18 -21.17
C LEU A 78 -0.37 -18.84 -20.18
N ILE A 79 -0.04 -18.84 -18.89
CA ILE A 79 -0.88 -19.44 -17.82
C ILE A 79 -2.25 -18.78 -17.76
N ASN A 80 -2.31 -17.46 -17.90
CA ASN A 80 -3.55 -16.71 -17.75
C ASN A 80 -4.33 -16.54 -19.05
N TYR A 81 -3.84 -17.07 -20.18
CA TYR A 81 -4.53 -16.96 -21.45
C TYR A 81 -5.83 -17.77 -21.44
N MET A 82 -6.94 -17.12 -21.82
CA MET A 82 -8.24 -17.76 -22.00
C MET A 82 -8.79 -17.39 -23.38
N HIS A 83 -9.01 -18.40 -24.23
CA HIS A 83 -9.54 -18.18 -25.57
C HIS A 83 -10.98 -17.67 -25.54
N GLY A 84 -11.25 -16.57 -26.23
CA GLY A 84 -12.60 -15.97 -26.31
C GLY A 84 -13.12 -15.40 -24.98
N ALA A 85 -12.23 -15.13 -24.02
CA ALA A 85 -12.64 -14.50 -22.77
C ALA A 85 -13.09 -13.05 -22.99
N GLU A 86 -14.03 -12.60 -22.17
CA GLU A 86 -14.55 -11.23 -22.17
C GLU A 86 -14.33 -10.55 -20.82
N ASP A 87 -14.30 -9.21 -20.83
CA ASP A 87 -14.19 -8.40 -19.63
C ASP A 87 -15.41 -8.59 -18.72
N LYS A 88 -15.15 -8.94 -17.45
CA LYS A 88 -16.20 -9.12 -16.45
C LYS A 88 -16.44 -7.82 -15.70
N LYS A 89 -17.65 -7.28 -15.84
CA LYS A 89 -18.06 -6.07 -15.12
C LYS A 89 -18.20 -6.34 -13.63
N GLY A 90 -17.53 -5.53 -12.82
CA GLY A 90 -17.67 -5.52 -11.38
C GLY A 90 -19.02 -4.96 -10.93
N ILE A 91 -19.34 -5.12 -9.65
CA ILE A 91 -20.60 -4.63 -9.09
C ILE A 91 -20.56 -3.10 -9.01
N LYS A 92 -21.47 -2.42 -9.72
CA LYS A 92 -21.56 -0.94 -9.76
C LYS A 92 -22.74 -0.41 -8.95
N MET A 93 -22.75 0.91 -8.78
CA MET A 93 -23.95 1.65 -8.36
C MET A 93 -25.06 1.41 -9.39
N ARG A 94 -26.31 1.28 -8.93
CA ARG A 94 -27.44 0.93 -9.80
C ARG A 94 -28.40 2.09 -9.92
N GLU A 95 -28.88 2.32 -11.12
CA GLU A 95 -29.88 3.36 -11.38
C GLU A 95 -31.28 2.91 -10.96
N TRP A 96 -32.18 3.87 -10.84
CA TRP A 96 -33.60 3.62 -10.70
C TRP A 96 -34.20 3.42 -12.10
N ASP A 97 -35.20 2.55 -12.21
CA ASP A 97 -35.86 2.14 -13.45
C ASP A 97 -36.74 3.22 -14.12
N GLY A 98 -36.86 4.40 -13.49
CA GLY A 98 -37.71 5.50 -13.98
C GLY A 98 -39.22 5.25 -13.84
N SER A 99 -39.67 4.17 -13.19
CA SER A 99 -41.09 3.83 -13.07
C SER A 99 -41.92 4.81 -12.24
N SER A 100 -41.27 5.63 -11.41
CA SER A 100 -41.90 6.61 -10.54
C SER A 100 -41.32 8.01 -10.79
N PRO A 101 -42.12 9.09 -10.75
CA PRO A 101 -41.61 10.46 -10.82
C PRO A 101 -40.54 10.78 -9.77
N TYR A 102 -40.57 10.08 -8.63
CA TYR A 102 -39.58 10.22 -7.57
C TYR A 102 -38.17 9.71 -7.95
N HIS A 103 -38.01 9.00 -9.07
CA HIS A 103 -36.72 8.47 -9.51
C HIS A 103 -35.84 9.51 -10.22
N LEU A 104 -36.41 10.61 -10.74
CA LEU A 104 -35.72 11.57 -11.61
C LEU A 104 -34.48 12.21 -10.97
N ASN A 105 -34.59 12.65 -9.71
CA ASN A 105 -33.51 13.33 -8.97
C ASN A 105 -32.99 12.47 -7.80
N ARG A 106 -33.25 11.16 -7.84
CA ARG A 106 -32.89 10.26 -6.74
C ARG A 106 -31.46 9.76 -6.92
N ALA A 107 -30.68 9.80 -5.83
CA ALA A 107 -29.35 9.22 -5.83
C ALA A 107 -29.37 7.73 -6.23
N PRO A 108 -28.33 7.25 -6.94
CA PRO A 108 -28.26 5.86 -7.37
C PRO A 108 -28.22 4.92 -6.17
N ARG A 109 -28.75 3.71 -6.38
CA ARG A 109 -28.78 2.66 -5.37
C ARG A 109 -27.37 2.12 -5.14
N PRO A 110 -27.05 1.73 -3.88
CA PRO A 110 -25.77 1.11 -3.59
C PRO A 110 -25.57 -0.20 -4.38
N PRO A 111 -24.31 -0.64 -4.52
CA PRO A 111 -24.00 -1.88 -5.22
C PRO A 111 -24.64 -3.06 -4.49
N ARG A 112 -24.95 -4.13 -5.23
CA ARG A 112 -25.56 -5.32 -4.62
C ARG A 112 -24.54 -6.03 -3.74
N GLY A 113 -24.87 -6.25 -2.45
CA GLY A 113 -24.09 -7.08 -1.52
C GLY A 113 -22.84 -6.43 -0.91
N ARG A 114 -22.27 -5.39 -1.51
CA ARG A 114 -21.15 -4.62 -0.94
C ARG A 114 -21.53 -3.15 -0.78
N SER A 115 -20.90 -2.45 0.15
CA SER A 115 -21.11 -1.01 0.35
C SER A 115 -20.42 -0.15 -0.71
N ARG A 116 -19.38 -0.67 -1.36
CA ARG A 116 -18.59 0.01 -2.39
C ARG A 116 -18.60 -0.76 -3.70
N ALA A 117 -18.51 -0.02 -4.81
CA ALA A 117 -18.42 -0.60 -6.13
C ALA A 117 -17.07 -1.31 -6.32
N THR A 118 -17.08 -2.39 -7.09
CA THR A 118 -15.87 -3.18 -7.41
C THR A 118 -15.32 -2.77 -8.77
N LYS A 119 -14.01 -2.93 -8.96
CA LYS A 119 -13.35 -2.78 -10.25
C LYS A 119 -13.81 -3.85 -11.24
N ASP A 120 -13.72 -3.54 -12.52
CA ASP A 120 -13.96 -4.52 -13.58
C ASP A 120 -12.71 -5.40 -13.73
N ILE A 121 -12.93 -6.68 -14.03
CA ILE A 121 -11.86 -7.64 -14.28
C ILE A 121 -11.73 -7.73 -15.79
N LYS A 122 -10.57 -7.30 -16.30
CA LYS A 122 -10.25 -7.39 -17.72
C LYS A 122 -9.59 -8.71 -18.04
N VAL A 123 -9.78 -9.15 -19.28
CA VAL A 123 -9.05 -10.31 -19.82
C VAL A 123 -7.55 -10.05 -19.78
N ARG A 124 -6.77 -11.11 -19.60
CA ARG A 124 -5.31 -11.04 -19.55
C ARG A 124 -4.75 -11.01 -20.96
N ASP A 125 -4.13 -9.88 -21.28
CA ASP A 125 -3.44 -9.60 -22.52
C ASP A 125 -1.97 -9.27 -22.22
N TRP A 126 -1.16 -9.19 -23.27
CA TRP A 126 0.24 -8.76 -23.20
C TRP A 126 0.44 -7.41 -22.48
N SER A 127 -0.58 -6.53 -22.46
CA SER A 127 -0.50 -5.21 -21.82
C SER A 127 -0.76 -5.22 -20.31
N ASN A 128 -1.38 -6.26 -19.74
CA ASN A 128 -1.83 -6.25 -18.34
C ASN A 128 -1.42 -7.51 -17.55
N VAL A 129 -0.25 -8.05 -17.91
CA VAL A 129 0.40 -9.14 -17.17
C VAL A 129 0.63 -8.71 -15.71
N PRO A 130 0.34 -9.59 -14.72
CA PRO A 130 0.59 -9.29 -13.32
C PRO A 130 2.07 -9.01 -13.01
N GLU A 131 2.35 -7.90 -12.33
CA GLU A 131 3.66 -7.48 -11.84
C GLU A 131 3.55 -6.99 -10.39
N ILE A 132 4.66 -6.97 -9.65
CA ILE A 132 4.70 -6.42 -8.30
C ILE A 132 4.94 -4.90 -8.37
N VAL A 133 4.02 -4.12 -7.79
CA VAL A 133 4.06 -2.64 -7.83
C VAL A 133 4.82 -2.07 -6.64
N GLY A 134 4.60 -2.65 -5.47
CA GLY A 134 5.10 -2.11 -4.21
C GLY A 134 4.94 -3.09 -3.08
N VAL A 135 5.75 -2.92 -2.03
CA VAL A 135 5.61 -3.67 -0.78
C VAL A 135 5.48 -2.68 0.37
N SER A 136 4.43 -2.83 1.16
CA SER A 136 4.24 -2.06 2.39
C SER A 136 4.55 -2.91 3.59
N LEU A 137 5.45 -2.45 4.45
CA LEU A 137 5.69 -3.05 5.75
C LEU A 137 5.04 -2.20 6.83
N ASN A 138 4.31 -2.84 7.73
CA ASN A 138 3.67 -2.20 8.86
C ASN A 138 4.04 -2.93 10.14
N CYS A 139 4.77 -2.26 11.02
CA CYS A 139 5.11 -2.75 12.35
C CYS A 139 4.33 -1.94 13.38
N PHE A 140 3.41 -2.61 14.08
CA PHE A 140 2.68 -2.05 15.21
C PHE A 140 3.09 -2.80 16.46
N VAL A 141 3.65 -2.08 17.44
CA VAL A 141 4.17 -2.64 18.68
C VAL A 141 3.30 -2.16 19.85
N PRO A 142 2.42 -3.01 20.40
CA PRO A 142 1.50 -2.62 21.46
C PRO A 142 2.19 -2.16 22.75
N GLU A 143 3.40 -2.66 23.02
CA GLU A 143 4.21 -2.34 24.21
C GLU A 143 4.69 -0.88 24.21
N ALA A 144 4.75 -0.24 23.04
CA ALA A 144 5.13 1.15 22.90
C ALA A 144 4.17 2.14 23.59
N LYS A 145 3.00 1.67 24.05
CA LYS A 145 2.07 2.48 24.85
C LYS A 145 2.62 2.82 26.24
N GLU A 146 3.44 1.95 26.82
CA GLU A 146 4.05 2.14 28.13
C GLU A 146 5.43 2.81 28.00
N VAL A 147 6.20 2.40 26.98
CA VAL A 147 7.56 2.93 26.72
C VAL A 147 7.67 3.43 25.27
N SER A 148 7.77 4.74 25.08
CA SER A 148 7.81 5.37 23.76
C SER A 148 9.03 4.98 22.91
N ASP A 149 10.15 4.65 23.55
CA ASP A 149 11.42 4.37 22.89
C ASP A 149 11.38 3.08 22.07
N ILE A 150 10.48 2.15 22.43
CA ILE A 150 10.22 0.92 21.70
C ILE A 150 9.75 1.23 20.26
N ALA A 151 8.94 2.28 20.07
CA ALA A 151 8.51 2.69 18.74
C ALA A 151 9.66 3.22 17.89
N VAL A 152 10.69 3.82 18.52
CA VAL A 152 11.90 4.28 17.85
C VAL A 152 12.78 3.09 17.45
N ALA A 153 12.90 2.09 18.32
CA ALA A 153 13.60 0.84 18.02
C ALA A 153 12.96 0.10 16.84
N ALA A 154 11.62 -0.05 16.82
CA ALA A 154 10.89 -0.65 15.72
C ALA A 154 11.07 0.11 14.39
N LYS A 155 11.13 1.44 14.45
CA LYS A 155 11.44 2.28 13.28
C LYS A 155 12.85 2.04 12.76
N LEU A 156 13.84 1.92 13.65
CA LEU A 156 15.22 1.64 13.28
C LEU A 156 15.34 0.24 12.67
N GLN A 157 14.67 -0.76 13.25
CA GLN A 157 14.67 -2.13 12.73
C GLN A 157 14.15 -2.17 11.28
N LEU A 158 12.99 -1.57 11.00
CA LEU A 158 12.46 -1.51 9.63
C LEU A 158 13.39 -0.74 8.68
N GLN A 159 14.07 0.30 9.16
CA GLN A 159 15.02 1.06 8.35
C GLN A 159 16.28 0.25 8.03
N GLN A 160 16.78 -0.57 8.97
CA GLN A 160 17.90 -1.46 8.72
C GLN A 160 17.54 -2.54 7.71
N ILE A 161 16.40 -3.22 7.91
CA ILE A 161 15.92 -4.28 7.00
C ILE A 161 15.71 -3.77 5.57
N THR A 162 15.21 -2.54 5.39
CA THR A 162 14.81 -2.06 4.07
C THR A 162 15.77 -1.07 3.41
N GLY A 163 16.70 -0.48 4.16
CA GLY A 163 17.52 0.64 3.72
C GLY A 163 16.73 1.93 3.39
N VAL A 164 15.42 1.96 3.66
CA VAL A 164 14.53 3.09 3.36
C VAL A 164 14.03 3.73 4.65
N LYS A 165 13.99 5.07 4.67
CA LYS A 165 13.53 5.83 5.83
C LYS A 165 12.07 5.50 6.18
N ALA A 166 11.85 4.80 7.29
CA ALA A 166 10.54 4.47 7.81
C ALA A 166 9.82 5.69 8.41
N ARG A 167 8.49 5.68 8.38
CA ARG A 167 7.62 6.71 8.98
C ARG A 167 6.98 6.17 10.25
N THR A 168 6.89 7.01 11.28
CA THR A 168 6.23 6.65 12.54
C THR A 168 4.73 6.41 12.33
N VAL A 169 4.21 5.38 13.00
CA VAL A 169 2.78 5.08 13.02
C VAL A 169 2.21 5.59 14.33
N TYR A 170 1.16 6.40 14.22
CA TYR A 170 0.42 6.92 15.36
C TYR A 170 -0.89 6.17 15.54
N SER A 171 -1.30 5.97 16.78
CA SER A 171 -2.62 5.46 17.12
C SER A 171 -3.72 6.42 16.64
N ARG A 172 -4.73 5.87 15.98
CA ARG A 172 -5.87 6.64 15.43
C ARG A 172 -7.12 6.57 16.32
N SER A 173 -7.29 5.45 17.02
CA SER A 173 -8.44 5.17 17.88
C SER A 173 -8.11 5.38 19.36
N ASN A 174 -9.16 5.59 20.15
CA ASN A 174 -9.10 5.61 21.61
C ASN A 174 -9.85 4.39 22.14
N VAL A 175 -9.15 3.47 22.79
CA VAL A 175 -9.76 2.25 23.34
C VAL A 175 -9.23 2.04 24.77
N PRO A 176 -10.05 2.35 25.80
CA PRO A 176 -9.63 2.25 27.20
C PRO A 176 -9.19 0.83 27.61
N THR A 177 -9.86 -0.21 27.13
CA THR A 177 -9.55 -1.62 27.42
C THR A 177 -8.11 -2.00 27.06
N TRP A 178 -7.59 -1.47 25.96
CA TRP A 178 -6.22 -1.72 25.52
C TRP A 178 -5.22 -0.69 26.05
N ARG A 179 -5.70 0.30 26.82
CA ARG A 179 -4.96 1.48 27.26
C ARG A 179 -4.41 2.29 26.08
N LEU A 180 -5.10 2.26 24.93
CA LEU A 180 -4.67 2.94 23.71
C LEU A 180 -5.29 4.33 23.63
N ARG A 181 -4.47 5.38 23.57
CA ARG A 181 -4.91 6.77 23.37
C ARG A 181 -4.53 7.24 21.96
N PRO A 182 -5.28 8.14 21.32
CA PRO A 182 -4.97 8.63 19.98
C PRO A 182 -3.74 9.56 20.00
N GLY A 183 -2.93 9.51 18.94
CA GLY A 183 -1.73 10.34 18.79
C GLY A 183 -0.46 9.80 19.44
N MET A 184 -0.50 8.62 20.05
CA MET A 184 0.69 7.93 20.58
C MET A 184 1.49 7.27 19.46
N ALA A 185 2.82 7.34 19.51
CA ALA A 185 3.69 6.64 18.57
C ALA A 185 3.74 5.16 18.96
N MET A 186 3.33 4.27 18.04
CA MET A 186 3.13 2.84 18.32
C MET A 186 3.94 1.92 17.40
N GLY A 187 4.89 2.47 16.63
CA GLY A 187 5.71 1.69 15.70
C GLY A 187 6.02 2.48 14.43
N ALA A 188 6.20 1.77 13.33
CA ALA A 188 6.62 2.36 12.07
C ALA A 188 6.11 1.61 10.84
N LYS A 189 6.08 2.31 9.71
CA LYS A 189 5.74 1.74 8.41
C LYS A 189 6.67 2.25 7.33
N VAL A 190 6.87 1.44 6.31
CA VAL A 190 7.65 1.80 5.13
C VAL A 190 6.96 1.27 3.87
N HIS A 191 7.06 2.01 2.78
CA HIS A 191 6.55 1.62 1.48
C HIS A 191 7.72 1.55 0.50
N LEU A 192 7.99 0.37 -0.02
CA LEU A 192 9.07 0.07 -0.93
C LEU A 192 8.52 0.03 -2.36
N VAL A 193 9.27 0.57 -3.31
CA VAL A 193 8.96 0.56 -4.75
C VAL A 193 10.27 0.41 -5.51
N GLY A 194 10.23 -0.29 -6.65
CA GLY A 194 11.39 -0.47 -7.52
C GLY A 194 12.47 -1.35 -6.88
N ARG A 195 13.74 -1.00 -7.07
CA ARG A 195 14.86 -1.83 -6.62
C ARG A 195 14.87 -2.20 -5.12
N PRO A 196 14.66 -1.28 -4.14
CA PRO A 196 14.68 -1.66 -2.73
C PRO A 196 13.56 -2.64 -2.37
N MET A 197 12.44 -2.61 -3.08
CA MET A 197 11.37 -3.60 -2.92
C MET A 197 11.82 -4.97 -3.39
N ASN A 198 12.42 -5.03 -4.58
CA ASN A 198 12.91 -6.27 -5.18
C ASN A 198 14.03 -6.91 -4.36
N GLN A 199 14.95 -6.10 -3.84
CA GLN A 199 15.98 -6.56 -2.91
C GLN A 199 15.36 -7.13 -1.63
N PHE A 200 14.37 -6.44 -1.05
CA PHE A 200 13.67 -6.94 0.14
C PHE A 200 12.97 -8.29 -0.14
N LEU A 201 12.25 -8.41 -1.26
CA LEU A 201 11.58 -9.66 -1.64
C LEU A 201 12.59 -10.80 -1.81
N TYR A 202 13.71 -10.53 -2.47
CA TYR A 202 14.80 -11.49 -2.64
C TYR A 202 15.36 -11.98 -1.30
N THR A 203 15.70 -11.05 -0.40
CA THR A 203 16.19 -11.41 0.94
C THR A 203 15.15 -12.19 1.74
N LEU A 204 13.88 -11.86 1.56
CA LEU A 204 12.78 -12.53 2.23
C LEU A 204 12.67 -13.98 1.77
N THR A 205 12.63 -14.23 0.46
CA THR A 205 12.41 -15.57 -0.10
C THR A 205 13.62 -16.48 0.02
N GLU A 206 14.84 -15.96 -0.13
CA GLU A 206 16.05 -16.79 -0.11
C GLU A 206 16.62 -17.03 1.29
N ILE A 207 16.53 -16.04 2.19
CA ILE A 207 17.20 -16.10 3.49
C ILE A 207 16.18 -16.27 4.62
N VAL A 208 15.19 -15.39 4.70
CA VAL A 208 14.35 -15.27 5.91
C VAL A 208 13.30 -16.38 5.99
N LEU A 209 12.51 -16.58 4.94
CA LEU A 209 11.44 -17.58 4.94
C LEU A 209 11.96 -19.02 5.10
N PRO A 210 13.06 -19.45 4.44
CA PRO A 210 13.59 -20.80 4.60
C PRO A 210 14.20 -21.05 5.98
N ARG A 211 14.71 -20.01 6.66
CA ARG A 211 15.29 -20.12 8.02
C ARG A 211 14.25 -20.05 9.13
N SER A 212 13.06 -19.56 8.83
CA SER A 212 11.97 -19.52 9.79
C SER A 212 11.54 -20.93 10.18
N LYS A 213 11.46 -21.19 11.48
CA LYS A 213 11.02 -22.49 12.01
C LYS A 213 9.50 -22.64 11.99
N THR A 214 8.78 -21.52 12.07
CA THR A 214 7.31 -21.47 12.22
C THR A 214 6.61 -21.21 10.89
N PHE A 215 7.34 -20.69 9.89
CA PHE A 215 6.80 -20.41 8.57
C PHE A 215 6.64 -21.68 7.75
N THR A 216 5.41 -22.10 7.55
CA THR A 216 5.06 -23.26 6.71
C THR A 216 4.54 -22.85 5.33
N GLY A 217 4.54 -21.55 4.99
CA GLY A 217 3.93 -20.99 3.79
C GLY A 217 2.78 -20.01 4.07
N VAL A 218 2.51 -19.16 3.08
CA VAL A 218 1.42 -18.18 3.03
C VAL A 218 0.08 -18.89 2.91
N SER A 219 -0.92 -18.46 3.66
CA SER A 219 -2.26 -19.05 3.54
C SER A 219 -2.86 -18.76 2.16
N ASN A 220 -3.42 -19.76 1.50
CA ASN A 220 -4.19 -19.59 0.27
C ASN A 220 -5.46 -18.76 0.46
N SER A 221 -5.92 -18.56 1.70
CA SER A 221 -7.01 -17.63 2.01
C SER A 221 -6.57 -16.17 2.15
N ALA A 222 -5.26 -15.89 2.12
CA ALA A 222 -4.73 -14.54 2.22
C ALA A 222 -4.92 -13.79 0.89
N GLY A 223 -5.64 -12.68 0.93
CA GLY A 223 -5.94 -11.87 -0.25
C GLY A 223 -7.02 -10.83 0.06
N ASP A 224 -7.03 -9.73 -0.67
CA ASP A 224 -8.03 -8.65 -0.52
C ASP A 224 -9.10 -8.64 -1.64
N THR A 225 -9.22 -9.74 -2.39
CA THR A 225 -10.04 -9.90 -3.61
C THR A 225 -9.54 -9.09 -4.81
N THR A 226 -8.57 -8.18 -4.62
CA THR A 226 -8.10 -7.27 -5.68
C THR A 226 -6.66 -7.51 -6.07
N GLY A 227 -6.08 -8.66 -5.69
CA GLY A 227 -4.72 -9.04 -6.07
C GLY A 227 -3.63 -8.57 -5.11
N ASN A 228 -3.96 -8.06 -3.92
CA ASN A 228 -2.94 -7.79 -2.90
C ASN A 228 -2.90 -8.91 -1.88
N ILE A 229 -1.69 -9.33 -1.51
CA ILE A 229 -1.47 -10.47 -0.61
C ILE A 229 -0.72 -9.97 0.63
N THR A 230 -1.20 -10.38 1.80
CA THR A 230 -0.65 -10.00 3.09
C THR A 230 -0.05 -11.21 3.81
N VAL A 231 1.16 -11.05 4.35
CA VAL A 231 1.89 -12.07 5.11
C VAL A 231 2.44 -11.42 6.38
N GLY A 232 2.28 -12.07 7.53
CA GLY A 232 2.89 -11.62 8.78
C GLY A 232 4.23 -12.32 9.04
N ILE A 233 5.19 -11.58 9.58
CA ILE A 233 6.47 -12.11 10.07
C ILE A 233 6.49 -11.98 11.59
N SER A 234 6.88 -13.06 12.28
CA SER A 234 7.02 -13.06 13.74
C SER A 234 8.27 -12.31 14.19
N ALA A 235 8.36 -11.96 15.48
CA ALA A 235 9.54 -11.28 16.03
C ALA A 235 10.82 -12.12 15.88
N ASP A 236 10.71 -13.45 16.01
CA ASP A 236 11.82 -14.39 15.88
C ASP A 236 12.31 -14.46 14.43
N ASP A 237 11.39 -14.50 13.47
CA ASP A 237 11.72 -14.53 12.05
C ASP A 237 12.38 -13.23 11.60
N ALA A 238 11.96 -12.09 12.17
CA ALA A 238 12.57 -10.79 11.89
C ALA A 238 14.04 -10.70 12.32
N ARG A 239 14.51 -11.58 13.21
CA ARG A 239 15.93 -11.70 13.59
C ARG A 239 16.77 -12.37 12.51
N SER A 240 16.16 -13.14 11.61
CA SER A 240 16.85 -13.85 10.53
C SER A 240 17.25 -12.97 9.34
N PHE A 241 16.87 -11.68 9.35
CA PHE A 241 17.36 -10.73 8.36
C PHE A 241 18.87 -10.49 8.59
N PRO A 242 19.69 -10.52 7.53
CA PRO A 242 21.14 -10.43 7.66
C PRO A 242 21.60 -9.12 8.31
N GLU A 243 20.87 -8.03 8.12
CA GLU A 243 21.15 -6.72 8.72
C GLU A 243 20.95 -6.70 10.25
N ILE A 244 20.06 -7.55 10.76
CA ILE A 244 19.78 -7.69 12.19
C ILE A 244 20.69 -8.75 12.81
N GLU A 245 20.85 -9.89 12.14
CA GLU A 245 21.70 -10.99 12.60
C GLU A 245 23.15 -10.56 12.79
N GLY A 246 23.70 -9.76 11.86
CA GLY A 246 25.08 -9.26 11.96
C GLY A 246 25.36 -8.38 13.17
N ASN A 247 24.34 -7.81 13.81
CA ASN A 247 24.44 -6.94 14.98
C ASN A 247 23.54 -7.42 16.13
N ILE A 248 23.49 -8.73 16.36
CA ILE A 248 22.56 -9.34 17.30
C ILE A 248 22.67 -8.76 18.73
N GLU A 249 23.86 -8.36 19.15
CA GLU A 249 24.12 -7.79 20.47
C GLU A 249 23.48 -6.41 20.67
N GLN A 250 23.31 -5.65 19.57
CA GLN A 250 22.67 -4.33 19.60
C GLN A 250 21.15 -4.44 19.65
N TRP A 251 20.60 -5.59 19.25
CA TRP A 251 19.15 -5.85 19.19
C TRP A 251 18.70 -6.73 20.35
N ALA A 252 18.41 -6.09 21.49
CA ALA A 252 17.85 -6.79 22.66
C ALA A 252 16.46 -7.39 22.38
N THR A 253 15.63 -6.67 21.62
CA THR A 253 14.30 -7.10 21.19
C THR A 253 14.08 -6.81 19.72
N THR A 254 13.48 -7.75 19.02
CA THR A 254 13.01 -7.61 17.64
C THR A 254 11.50 -7.58 17.63
N PHE A 255 10.94 -6.93 16.61
CA PHE A 255 9.50 -6.77 16.46
C PHE A 255 9.03 -7.46 15.18
N GLY A 256 7.91 -8.18 15.28
CA GLY A 256 7.19 -8.70 14.13
C GLY A 256 6.55 -7.58 13.32
N PHE A 257 6.27 -7.84 12.05
CA PHE A 257 5.63 -6.88 11.16
C PHE A 257 4.83 -7.56 10.06
N ASP A 258 3.82 -6.84 9.58
CA ASP A 258 2.99 -7.27 8.46
C ASP A 258 3.58 -6.77 7.14
N ILE A 259 3.62 -7.66 6.15
CA ILE A 259 4.05 -7.41 4.79
C ILE A 259 2.81 -7.44 3.90
N THR A 260 2.51 -6.32 3.25
CA THR A 260 1.48 -6.26 2.20
C THR A 260 2.16 -6.09 0.84
N ILE A 261 2.02 -7.08 -0.01
CA ILE A 261 2.54 -7.07 -1.38
C ILE A 261 1.44 -6.59 -2.30
N HIS A 262 1.69 -5.46 -2.95
CA HIS A 262 0.78 -4.85 -3.92
C HIS A 262 1.17 -5.28 -5.31
N THR A 263 0.22 -5.84 -6.06
CA THR A 263 0.44 -6.31 -7.42
C THR A 263 -0.48 -5.59 -8.41
N THR A 264 -0.21 -5.70 -9.71
CA THR A 264 -1.12 -5.27 -10.78
C THR A 264 -2.20 -6.31 -11.10
N ALA A 265 -2.15 -7.49 -10.45
CA ALA A 265 -3.19 -8.49 -10.59
C ALA A 265 -4.56 -7.92 -10.21
N GLN A 266 -5.61 -8.40 -10.86
CA GLN A 266 -6.98 -7.95 -10.59
C GLN A 266 -7.73 -8.92 -9.66
N VAL A 267 -7.23 -10.15 -9.54
CA VAL A 267 -7.80 -11.21 -8.70
C VAL A 267 -6.68 -11.90 -7.92
N ASP A 268 -7.05 -12.48 -6.77
CA ASP A 268 -6.10 -13.11 -5.85
C ASP A 268 -5.40 -14.37 -6.39
N PRO A 269 -6.03 -15.25 -7.21
CA PRO A 269 -5.33 -16.37 -7.85
C PRO A 269 -4.14 -15.93 -8.70
N ASP A 270 -4.32 -14.91 -9.54
CA ASP A 270 -3.26 -14.36 -10.40
C ASP A 270 -2.12 -13.74 -9.57
N ALA A 271 -2.44 -13.13 -8.44
CA ALA A 271 -1.42 -12.61 -7.52
C ALA A 271 -0.63 -13.76 -6.85
N ARG A 272 -1.30 -14.86 -6.50
CA ARG A 272 -0.65 -16.04 -5.90
C ARG A 272 0.25 -16.76 -6.88
N THR A 273 -0.18 -16.93 -8.13
CA THR A 273 0.66 -17.52 -9.19
C THR A 273 1.90 -16.65 -9.45
N LEU A 274 1.74 -15.33 -9.51
CA LEU A 274 2.86 -14.39 -9.57
C LEU A 274 3.82 -14.56 -8.39
N LEU A 275 3.33 -14.54 -7.15
CA LEU A 275 4.21 -14.68 -5.97
C LEU A 275 4.86 -16.07 -5.89
N SER A 276 4.18 -17.12 -6.34
CA SER A 276 4.76 -18.45 -6.42
C SER A 276 5.95 -18.49 -7.38
N ALA A 277 5.87 -17.78 -8.52
CA ALA A 277 7.00 -17.62 -9.44
C ALA A 277 8.19 -16.85 -8.84
N TYR A 278 7.95 -16.04 -7.80
CA TYR A 278 8.99 -15.36 -7.03
C TYR A 278 9.53 -16.19 -5.85
N GLY A 279 9.09 -17.44 -5.68
CA GLY A 279 9.56 -18.35 -4.63
C GLY A 279 8.76 -18.33 -3.33
N PHE A 280 7.57 -17.71 -3.32
CA PHE A 280 6.68 -17.82 -2.16
C PHE A 280 5.99 -19.19 -2.12
N LEU A 281 5.99 -19.80 -0.93
CA LEU A 281 5.28 -21.04 -0.64
C LEU A 281 3.84 -20.71 -0.22
N PHE A 282 2.86 -21.43 -0.77
CA PHE A 282 1.45 -21.32 -0.38
C PHE A 282 0.95 -22.62 0.24
N LYS A 283 0.08 -22.51 1.25
CA LYS A 283 -0.53 -23.65 1.95
C LYS A 283 -2.04 -23.51 2.10
N GLY A 284 -2.70 -24.67 2.26
CA GLY A 284 -4.14 -24.76 2.50
C GLY A 284 -4.96 -24.76 1.22
N GLU A 285 -6.28 -24.83 1.36
CA GLU A 285 -7.19 -24.89 0.22
C GLU A 285 -7.31 -23.55 -0.48
N GLU A 286 -7.22 -23.58 -1.81
CA GLU A 286 -7.48 -22.42 -2.64
C GLU A 286 -8.98 -22.14 -2.70
N LYS A 287 -9.38 -20.96 -2.21
CA LYS A 287 -10.71 -20.44 -2.50
C LYS A 287 -10.71 -19.90 -3.92
N PHE A 288 -11.26 -20.67 -4.85
CA PHE A 288 -11.72 -20.10 -6.11
C PHE A 288 -12.91 -19.18 -5.80
N PRO A 289 -12.92 -17.93 -6.29
CA PRO A 289 -14.09 -17.09 -6.12
C PRO A 289 -15.29 -17.81 -6.74
N SER A 290 -16.31 -18.10 -5.93
CA SER A 290 -17.54 -18.82 -6.33
C SER A 290 -18.39 -18.09 -7.39
N ARG A 291 -17.90 -16.93 -7.84
CA ARG A 291 -18.43 -16.13 -8.94
C ARG A 291 -17.25 -15.67 -9.79
N MET A 292 -16.67 -16.60 -10.54
CA MET A 292 -16.00 -16.28 -11.80
C MET A 292 -17.05 -16.24 -12.89
#